data_AF-A0A1G7ZCY7-F1
#
_entry.id   AF-A0A1G7ZCY7-F1
#
_cell.length_a   1.000
_cell.length_b   1.000
_cell.length_c   1.000
_cell.angle_alpha   90.00
_cell.angle_beta   90.00
_cell.angle_gamma   90.00
#
_symmetry.space_group_name_H-M   'P 1'
#
loop_
_entity.id
_entity.type
_entity.pdbx_description
1 polymer ?
#
loop_
_entity_poly.entity_id
_entity_poly.type
_entity_poly.pdbx_seq_one_letter_code
_entity_poly.pdbx_strand_id
1 'polypeptide(L)'
;MSVRCRHQLADLSAGSVDADGCLVCPWHRSRHDVRSGEMVDGPRGSLALHGPVPGCSGLVRLLGRVLPLRVRRAVRRGADVHVEGE
;
A
#
# COMPACT_ATOMS: atom_id res chain seq x y z
N MET A 1 5.47 -1.96 -8.09
CA MET A 1 4.55 -2.34 -6.99
C MET A 1 3.20 -2.70 -7.61
N SER A 2 2.40 -3.60 -7.03
CA SER A 2 1.07 -3.91 -7.59
C SER A 2 0.18 -2.66 -7.58
N VAL A 3 -0.56 -2.41 -8.67
CA VAL A 3 -1.42 -1.21 -8.82
C VAL A 3 -2.71 -1.27 -8.01
N ARG A 4 -3.05 -2.42 -7.41
CA ARG A 4 -4.30 -2.62 -6.68
C ARG A 4 -4.04 -2.79 -5.18
N CYS A 5 -4.81 -2.09 -4.36
CA CYS A 5 -4.81 -2.25 -2.92
C CYS A 5 -5.36 -3.63 -2.56
N ARG A 6 -4.67 -4.42 -1.72
CA ARG A 6 -5.13 -5.77 -1.34
C ARG A 6 -6.37 -5.77 -0.43
N HIS A 7 -6.81 -4.59 0.03
CA HIS A 7 -8.03 -4.45 0.81
C HIS A 7 -9.27 -4.55 -0.07
N GLN A 8 -9.45 -3.63 -1.01
CA GLN A 8 -10.63 -3.58 -1.90
C GLN A 8 -10.29 -3.18 -3.34
N LEU A 9 -9.08 -3.55 -3.77
CA LEU A 9 -8.60 -3.40 -5.14
C LEU A 9 -8.54 -1.95 -5.65
N ALA A 10 -8.60 -0.96 -4.74
CA ALA A 10 -8.42 0.45 -5.04
C ALA A 10 -7.15 0.67 -5.88
N ASP A 11 -7.24 1.52 -6.89
CA ASP A 11 -6.09 1.90 -7.69
C ASP A 11 -5.11 2.70 -6.82
N LEU A 12 -3.93 2.12 -6.58
CA LEU A 12 -2.87 2.70 -5.78
C LEU A 12 -2.08 3.76 -6.56
N SER A 13 -2.19 3.80 -7.89
CA SER A 13 -1.57 4.87 -8.69
C SER A 13 -2.22 6.24 -8.45
N ALA A 14 -3.49 6.24 -8.03
CA ALA A 14 -4.20 7.43 -7.58
C ALA A 14 -3.93 7.80 -6.10
N GLY A 15 -3.08 7.03 -5.41
CA GLY A 15 -2.63 7.32 -4.05
C GLY A 15 -1.52 8.36 -3.99
N SER A 16 -1.01 8.62 -2.79
CA SER A 16 0.13 9.52 -2.56
C SER A 16 1.21 8.84 -1.74
N VAL A 17 2.46 9.27 -1.89
CA VAL A 17 3.56 8.85 -1.02
C VAL A 17 3.73 9.91 0.06
N ASP A 18 3.74 9.50 1.32
CA ASP A 18 3.94 10.40 2.46
C ASP A 18 5.43 10.64 2.76
N ALA A 19 5.70 11.52 3.73
CA ALA A 19 7.05 11.94 4.11
C ALA A 19 7.93 10.79 4.65
N ASP A 20 7.33 9.69 5.14
CA ASP A 20 8.06 8.52 5.62
C ASP A 20 8.36 7.53 4.48
N GLY A 21 7.99 7.86 3.24
CA GLY A 21 8.16 6.97 2.09
C GLY A 21 7.14 5.84 2.03
N CYS A 22 5.97 5.99 2.66
CA CYS A 22 4.88 5.02 2.55
C CYS A 22 3.87 5.45 1.49
N LEU A 23 3.43 4.51 0.65
CA LEU A 23 2.31 4.67 -0.28
C LEU A 23 1.00 4.59 0.49
N VAL A 24 0.19 5.64 0.38
CA VAL A 24 -1.09 5.82 1.05
C VAL A 24 -2.21 5.50 0.07
N CYS A 25 -3.02 4.49 0.41
CA CYS A 25 -4.20 4.12 -0.37
C CYS A 25 -5.22 5.28 -0.38
N PRO A 26 -5.73 5.69 -1.56
CA PRO A 26 -6.60 6.86 -1.67
C PRO A 26 -7.96 6.67 -0.97
N TRP A 27 -8.43 5.43 -0.84
CA TRP A 27 -9.75 5.15 -0.26
C TRP A 27 -9.73 5.10 1.28
N HIS A 28 -8.75 4.40 1.85
CA HIS A 28 -8.78 4.05 3.28
C HIS A 28 -7.49 4.40 4.01
N ARG A 29 -6.56 5.12 3.37
CA ARG A 29 -5.29 5.57 3.95
C ARG A 29 -4.45 4.46 4.58
N SER A 30 -4.59 3.22 4.12
CA SER A 30 -3.64 2.16 4.46
C SER A 30 -2.27 2.54 3.90
N ARG A 31 -1.24 2.38 4.73
CA ARG A 31 0.13 2.77 4.41
C ARG A 31 0.94 1.53 4.08
N HIS A 32 1.63 1.56 2.96
CA HIS A 32 2.48 0.47 2.48
C HIS A 32 3.88 1.00 2.22
N ASP A 33 4.91 0.38 2.77
CA ASP A 33 6.30 0.76 2.51
C ASP A 33 6.60 0.54 1.01
N VAL A 34 7.12 1.56 0.33
CA VAL A 34 7.37 1.47 -1.13
C VAL A 34 8.55 0.58 -1.49
N ARG A 35 9.43 0.29 -0.54
CA ARG A 35 10.66 -0.49 -0.71
C ARG A 35 10.40 -1.98 -0.49
N SER A 36 9.61 -2.33 0.53
CA SER A 36 9.31 -3.72 0.89
C SER A 36 7.90 -4.17 0.47
N GLY A 37 6.97 -3.23 0.27
CA GLY A 37 5.56 -3.53 -0.02
C GLY A 37 4.78 -3.98 1.20
N GLU A 38 5.41 -3.95 2.38
CA GLU A 38 4.77 -4.30 3.65
C GLU A 38 3.72 -3.25 4.00
N MET A 39 2.56 -3.69 4.49
CA MET A 39 1.57 -2.78 5.03
C MET A 39 2.00 -2.31 6.41
N VAL A 40 2.60 -1.12 6.49
CA VAL A 40 3.08 -0.47 7.71
C VAL A 40 1.91 -0.04 8.58
N ASP A 41 0.79 0.34 7.97
CA ASP A 41 -0.44 0.65 8.70
C ASP A 41 -1.70 0.22 7.95
N GLY A 42 -2.65 -0.33 8.71
CA GLY A 42 -3.91 -0.84 8.19
C GLY A 42 -4.84 0.28 7.70
N PRO A 43 -5.94 -0.08 7.01
CA PRO A 43 -6.94 0.89 6.58
C PRO A 43 -7.49 1.67 7.77
N ARG A 44 -7.33 3.00 7.73
CA ARG A 44 -7.92 3.95 8.66
C ARG A 44 -9.28 4.41 8.13
N GLY A 45 -10.26 3.51 8.19
CA GLY A 45 -11.65 3.79 7.78
C GLY A 45 -12.34 2.60 7.12
N SER A 46 -13.68 2.63 7.07
CA SER A 46 -14.53 1.75 6.26
C SER A 46 -15.23 2.57 5.17
N LEU A 47 -15.74 1.92 4.10
CA LEU A 47 -16.28 2.56 2.89
C LEU A 47 -17.40 3.61 3.12
N ALA A 48 -17.92 3.76 4.34
CA ALA A 48 -18.91 4.76 4.70
C ALA A 48 -18.54 5.56 5.97
N LEU A 49 -17.37 5.31 6.58
CA LEU A 49 -16.99 5.90 7.86
C LEU A 49 -15.48 6.16 7.92
N HIS A 50 -15.12 7.43 8.04
CA HIS A 50 -13.78 7.88 8.41
C HIS A 50 -13.52 7.58 9.90
N GLY A 51 -13.25 6.31 10.24
CA GLY A 51 -12.95 5.91 11.62
C GLY A 51 -12.59 4.42 11.76
N PRO A 52 -11.81 4.04 12.78
CA PRO A 52 -11.40 2.66 13.00
C PRO A 52 -12.62 1.77 13.31
N VAL A 53 -12.72 0.62 12.62
CA VAL A 53 -13.70 -0.42 12.95
C VAL A 53 -13.20 -1.19 14.18
N PRO A 54 -13.90 -1.12 15.33
CA PRO A 54 -13.48 -1.85 16.52
C PRO A 54 -13.54 -3.37 16.26
N GLY A 55 -12.46 -4.09 16.59
CA GLY A 55 -12.41 -5.56 16.52
C GLY A 55 -11.64 -6.16 15.33
N CYS A 56 -11.50 -5.46 14.21
CA CYS A 56 -10.86 -6.01 12.99
C CYS A 56 -9.44 -5.48 12.71
N SER A 57 -8.98 -4.45 13.43
CA SER A 57 -7.70 -3.77 13.16
C SER A 57 -6.47 -4.64 13.39
N GLY A 58 -6.49 -5.53 14.38
CA GLY A 58 -5.38 -6.43 14.70
C GLY A 58 -5.15 -7.52 13.64
N LEU A 59 -6.23 -8.15 13.18
CA LEU A 59 -6.18 -9.22 12.17
C LEU A 59 -5.70 -8.69 10.81
N VAL A 60 -6.18 -7.52 10.40
CA VAL A 60 -5.78 -6.87 9.15
C VAL A 60 -4.28 -6.52 9.18
N ARG A 61 -3.76 -6.01 10.30
CA ARG A 61 -2.32 -5.75 10.48
C ARG A 61 -1.48 -7.02 10.38
N LEU A 62 -1.92 -8.11 11.01
CA LEU A 62 -1.20 -9.38 10.95
C LEU A 62 -1.15 -9.95 9.52
N LEU A 63 -2.27 -9.94 8.81
CA LEU A 63 -2.34 -10.38 7.41
C LEU A 63 -1.47 -9.53 6.47
N GLY A 64 -1.43 -8.21 6.68
CA GLY A 64 -0.59 -7.32 5.88
C GLY A 64 0.92 -7.49 6.10
N ARG A 65 1.32 -7.96 7.30
CA ARG A 65 2.71 -8.38 7.57
C ARG A 65 3.06 -9.72 6.94
N VAL A 66 2.15 -10.68 6.99
CA VAL A 66 2.40 -12.05 6.51
C VAL A 66 2.32 -12.15 4.99
N LEU A 67 1.48 -11.34 4.33
CA LEU A 67 1.36 -11.33 2.88
C LEU A 67 1.60 -9.92 2.30
N PRO A 68 2.87 -9.47 2.23
CA PRO A 68 3.22 -8.16 1.70
C PRO A 68 2.83 -8.01 0.22
N LEU A 69 2.68 -6.76 -0.23
CA LEU A 69 2.49 -6.46 -1.65
C LEU A 69 3.72 -6.86 -2.44
N ARG A 70 3.51 -7.32 -3.67
CA ARG A 70 4.62 -7.64 -4.57
C ARG A 70 5.34 -6.36 -4.97
N VAL A 71 6.59 -6.22 -4.54
CA VAL A 71 7.49 -5.15 -4.99
C VAL A 71 8.33 -5.66 -6.14
N ARG A 72 8.56 -4.78 -7.12
CA ARG A 72 9.55 -4.98 -8.18
C ARG A 72 10.52 -3.82 -8.11
N ARG A 73 11.81 -4.11 -8.30
CA ARG A 73 12.86 -3.10 -8.30
C ARG A 73 12.73 -2.26 -9.56
N ALA A 74 12.65 -0.94 -9.38
CA ALA A 74 12.78 0.01 -10.48
C ALA A 74 14.23 0.52 -10.52
N VAL A 75 14.88 0.37 -11.66
CA VAL A 75 16.23 0.88 -11.94
C VAL A 75 16.10 2.06 -12.88
N ARG A 76 16.56 3.24 -12.44
CA ARG A 76 16.61 4.43 -13.29
C ARG A 76 17.88 4.41 -14.13
N ARG A 77 17.76 4.35 -15.45
CA ARG A 77 18.85 4.50 -16.42
C ARG A 77 18.63 5.80 -17.20
N GLY A 78 19.38 6.85 -16.87
CA GLY A 78 19.21 8.15 -17.52
C GLY A 78 17.84 8.77 -17.22
N ALA A 79 17.07 9.10 -18.26
CA ALA A 79 15.71 9.61 -18.12
C ALA A 79 14.65 8.50 -17.96
N ASP A 80 15.01 7.25 -18.28
CA ASP A 80 14.10 6.12 -18.29
C ASP A 80 14.11 5.35 -16.96
N VAL A 81 12.93 4.89 -16.55
CA VAL A 81 12.73 4.06 -15.37
C VAL A 81 12.34 2.67 -15.83
N HIS A 82 13.25 1.70 -15.68
CA HIS A 82 13.02 0.30 -16.01
C HIS A 82 12.60 -0.46 -14.76
N VAL A 83 11.62 -1.35 -14.88
CA VAL A 83 11.21 -2.23 -13.77
C VAL A 83 11.77 -3.62 -14.06
N GLU A 84 12.54 -4.19 -13.12
CA GLU A 84 13.09 -5.54 -13.28
C GLU A 84 11.94 -6.57 -13.40
N GLY A 85 11.92 -7.29 -14.52
CA GLY A 85 10.91 -8.31 -14.84
C GLY A 85 9.89 -7.93 -15.93
N GLU A 86 10.16 -6.89 -16.72
CA GLU A 86 9.55 -6.58 -18.03
C GLU A 86 10.64 -6.35 -19.08
#